data_AF-A0A416D5C1-F1
#
_entry.id   AF-A0A416D5C1-F1
#
_cell.length_a   1.000
_cell.length_b   1.000
_cell.length_c   1.000
_cell.angle_alpha   90.00
_cell.angle_beta   90.00
_cell.angle_gamma   90.00
#
_symmetry.space_group_name_H-M   'P 1'
#
loop_
_entity.id
_entity.type
_entity.pdbx_description
1 polymer ?
#
loop_
_entity_poly.entity_id
_entity_poly.type
_entity_poly.pdbx_seq_one_letter_code
_entity_poly.pdbx_strand_id
1 'polypeptide(L)'
;MKKILMVIAAVAVLQTAVYAQSIDFSGDVTGGKSVEVTNLENGYYDLTAVCKNTSEEGVSYLYGVSDGYTAASTVLPVSADGVKVTVRGIEVENGKCTIGVGTDGNGVIAISDVDLVKTDKQNGFIQGGDMTEVDYIESLGGEYKDSDGNKVDPFEFLSQNGMNMARIRLSNTPGKGTGDGVYYLPSGFQDEEDCLKLAKRAKDAGMGIQFTFNYSDYWSNGSRQIIPSEWVKQIKDELGYDVKNADFLNSMTSEQREEIQDKLAEIVYNYTYDIMSKLKAQGTVPEYVSLGNEIRGGMLFPFGNTYDASMNRDRFELVFGDDKNADKDIKCPKDWEGLVKFINAGYDAVKAVSEDSKVIIHLDDGSKSNKFTYFFDELDKLGAKYDVIGASYYPAWTDNNAEACKEFCNEISKKYDKDIMIMETGFNWNETRKDGYAGQLKDSDVYKDIYPPTMAGHKNFMAELFNELKSVDDNRCLGVLYWDPCMIHVEDKDNKNASLSGWAVKESDDKTDVNVVENTTLFDFDGKAIPSVDVYKHSSSSKEEVNIQTISDEKNVKTRIENNTDSTKKVSVIVIGYDENNVINSVQNVSKEVNANTAEIVSVNLPQGKYAVYVWNGSRLIKK
;
A
#
# COMPACT_ATOMS: atom_id res chain seq x y z
N MET A 1 -19.86 28.93 -54.30
CA MET A 1 -18.57 29.51 -53.84
C MET A 1 -18.81 30.23 -52.52
N LYS A 2 -18.05 29.87 -51.48
CA LYS A 2 -17.88 30.51 -50.15
C LYS A 2 -19.12 30.51 -49.22
N LYS A 3 -19.12 29.71 -48.14
CA LYS A 3 -18.41 29.83 -46.82
C LYS A 3 -18.96 30.98 -45.97
N ILE A 4 -19.74 30.64 -44.92
CA ILE A 4 -19.35 30.44 -43.50
C ILE A 4 -19.36 31.77 -42.73
N LEU A 5 -20.24 31.86 -41.72
CA LEU A 5 -19.92 32.32 -40.37
C LEU A 5 -21.10 31.97 -39.44
N MET A 6 -20.89 31.11 -38.44
CA MET A 6 -21.50 31.34 -37.12
C MET A 6 -20.75 30.55 -36.03
N VAL A 7 -20.55 31.27 -34.94
CA VAL A 7 -19.83 30.97 -33.70
C VAL A 7 -20.68 30.07 -32.80
N ILE A 8 -20.09 29.01 -32.24
CA ILE A 8 -20.48 28.43 -30.93
C ILE A 8 -19.19 28.01 -30.22
N ALA A 9 -19.05 28.45 -28.97
CA ALA A 9 -17.98 28.07 -28.06
C ALA A 9 -18.02 26.56 -27.80
N ALA A 10 -16.92 25.86 -28.13
CA ALA A 10 -16.79 24.44 -27.89
C ALA A 10 -16.27 24.20 -26.47
N VAL A 11 -17.14 23.65 -25.62
CA VAL A 11 -16.72 22.77 -24.53
C VAL A 11 -15.91 21.64 -25.20
N ALA A 12 -14.66 21.45 -24.81
CA ALA A 12 -13.78 20.43 -25.38
C ALA A 12 -14.27 19.03 -24.98
N VAL A 13 -15.26 18.51 -25.69
CA VAL A 13 -15.54 17.08 -25.75
C VAL A 13 -14.48 16.48 -26.65
N LEU A 14 -13.46 15.85 -26.06
CA LEU A 14 -12.48 15.05 -26.80
C LEU A 14 -13.21 13.91 -27.53
N GLN A 15 -12.80 13.70 -28.79
CA GLN A 15 -13.36 12.72 -29.71
C GLN A 15 -13.34 11.31 -29.11
N THR A 16 -14.51 10.68 -28.97
CA THR A 16 -14.62 9.22 -28.95
C THR A 16 -14.20 8.70 -30.33
N ALA A 17 -12.91 8.40 -30.49
CA ALA A 17 -12.46 7.67 -31.67
C ALA A 17 -12.74 6.18 -31.43
N VAL A 18 -13.65 5.59 -32.21
CA VAL A 18 -13.79 4.12 -32.28
C VAL A 18 -12.53 3.57 -32.94
N TYR A 19 -11.46 3.44 -32.17
CA TYR A 19 -10.19 2.86 -32.59
C TYR A 19 -10.20 1.40 -32.13
N ALA A 20 -10.56 0.48 -33.03
CA ALA A 20 -10.48 -0.96 -32.78
C ALA A 20 -9.26 -1.52 -33.51
N GLN A 21 -8.29 -2.05 -32.77
CA GLN A 21 -7.11 -2.69 -33.35
C GLN A 21 -6.73 -3.96 -32.56
N SER A 22 -6.55 -5.07 -33.28
CA SER A 22 -5.88 -6.27 -32.76
C SER A 22 -4.38 -6.17 -33.03
N ILE A 23 -3.58 -6.42 -32.00
CA ILE A 23 -2.13 -6.32 -32.04
C ILE A 23 -1.58 -7.69 -31.69
N ASP A 24 -0.99 -8.34 -32.70
CA ASP A 24 -0.32 -9.62 -32.55
C ASP A 24 1.14 -9.36 -32.14
N PHE A 25 1.51 -9.85 -30.96
CA PHE A 25 2.87 -9.77 -30.43
C PHE A 25 3.67 -11.06 -30.70
N SER A 26 3.19 -11.99 -31.52
CA SER A 26 3.97 -13.15 -31.98
C SER A 26 4.95 -12.73 -33.09
N GLY A 27 6.24 -12.58 -32.76
CA GLY A 27 7.30 -12.13 -33.68
C GLY A 27 8.15 -10.98 -33.11
N ASP A 28 8.89 -10.25 -33.95
CA ASP A 28 9.62 -9.04 -33.51
C ASP A 28 8.69 -7.81 -33.54
N VAL A 29 8.29 -7.37 -32.35
CA VAL A 29 7.36 -6.25 -32.07
C VAL A 29 8.01 -5.22 -31.13
N THR A 30 9.33 -5.09 -31.20
CA THR A 30 10.12 -4.18 -30.36
C THR A 30 9.52 -2.77 -30.31
N GLY A 31 9.05 -2.35 -29.13
CA GLY A 31 8.52 -1.00 -28.84
C GLY A 31 7.01 -0.90 -28.60
N GLY A 32 6.25 -1.99 -28.74
CA GLY A 32 4.78 -1.94 -28.63
C GLY A 32 4.13 -1.23 -29.83
N LYS A 33 2.81 -1.06 -29.78
CA LYS A 33 2.12 -0.16 -30.72
C LYS A 33 1.57 1.04 -29.96
N SER A 34 1.81 2.22 -30.52
CA SER A 34 1.43 3.47 -29.92
C SER A 34 0.92 4.47 -30.96
N VAL A 35 0.18 5.46 -30.46
CA VAL A 35 -0.36 6.57 -31.23
C VAL A 35 -0.01 7.86 -30.49
N GLU A 36 0.50 8.86 -31.21
CA GLU A 36 0.67 10.21 -30.66
C GLU A 36 -0.65 10.98 -30.76
N VAL A 37 -1.09 11.52 -29.62
CA VAL A 37 -2.20 12.45 -29.48
C VAL A 37 -1.61 13.85 -29.33
N THR A 38 -2.09 14.81 -30.12
CA THR A 38 -1.59 16.19 -30.16
C THR A 38 -2.72 17.19 -29.95
N ASN A 39 -2.39 18.47 -29.75
CA ASN A 39 -3.33 19.56 -29.44
C ASN A 39 -4.07 19.35 -28.11
N LEU A 40 -3.42 18.69 -27.15
CA LEU A 40 -3.89 18.60 -25.77
C LEU A 40 -3.60 19.93 -25.05
N GLU A 41 -4.40 20.25 -24.04
CA GLU A 41 -4.02 21.28 -23.09
C GLU A 41 -3.01 20.70 -22.10
N ASN A 42 -2.21 21.55 -21.47
CA ASN A 42 -1.36 21.08 -20.38
C ASN A 42 -2.22 20.72 -19.15
N GLY A 43 -1.78 19.71 -18.40
CA GLY A 43 -2.46 19.19 -17.22
C GLY A 43 -2.44 17.67 -17.14
N TYR A 44 -3.23 17.11 -16.23
CA TYR A 44 -3.32 15.66 -16.02
C TYR A 44 -4.45 15.05 -16.84
N TYR A 45 -4.26 13.80 -17.27
CA TYR A 45 -5.22 13.04 -18.06
C TYR A 45 -5.33 11.61 -17.55
N ASP A 46 -6.56 11.09 -17.56
CA ASP A 46 -6.83 9.66 -17.37
C ASP A 46 -7.11 9.03 -18.74
N LEU A 47 -6.46 7.88 -18.99
CA LEU A 47 -6.65 7.09 -20.20
C LEU A 47 -7.47 5.85 -19.84
N THR A 48 -8.57 5.63 -20.55
CA THR A 48 -9.33 4.38 -20.48
C THR A 48 -9.40 3.69 -21.83
N ALA A 49 -9.43 2.36 -21.82
CA ALA A 49 -9.61 1.56 -23.03
C ALA A 49 -10.21 0.19 -22.69
N VAL A 50 -11.04 -0.36 -23.58
CA VAL A 50 -11.47 -1.76 -23.49
C VAL A 50 -10.38 -2.65 -24.07
N CYS A 51 -9.82 -3.53 -23.24
CA CYS A 51 -8.69 -4.38 -23.59
C CYS A 51 -9.08 -5.86 -23.48
N LYS A 52 -8.89 -6.63 -24.57
CA LYS A 52 -8.94 -8.09 -24.57
C LYS A 52 -7.52 -8.63 -24.55
N ASN A 53 -7.15 -9.30 -23.48
CA ASN A 53 -5.84 -9.92 -23.29
C ASN A 53 -6.05 -11.41 -22.98
N THR A 54 -5.67 -12.28 -23.91
CA THR A 54 -5.77 -13.74 -23.70
C THR A 54 -4.43 -14.37 -23.34
N SER A 55 -3.37 -13.58 -23.17
CA SER A 55 -2.07 -14.11 -22.80
C SER A 55 -1.89 -14.16 -21.29
N GLU A 56 -1.44 -15.31 -20.83
CA GLU A 56 -0.94 -15.53 -19.47
C GLU A 56 0.60 -15.48 -19.41
N GLU A 57 1.26 -15.32 -20.57
CA GLU A 57 2.71 -15.17 -20.65
C GLU A 57 3.11 -13.70 -20.46
N GLY A 58 4.04 -13.44 -19.54
CA GLY A 58 4.52 -12.08 -19.26
C GLY A 58 3.46 -11.16 -18.65
N VAL A 59 3.64 -9.85 -18.79
CA VAL A 59 2.75 -8.77 -18.35
C VAL A 59 2.43 -7.88 -19.54
N SER A 60 1.16 -7.86 -19.89
CA SER A 60 0.59 -6.90 -20.83
C SER A 60 0.16 -5.63 -20.09
N TYR A 61 0.41 -4.45 -20.66
CA TYR A 61 0.10 -3.17 -20.01
C TYR A 61 -0.35 -2.09 -21.01
N LEU A 62 -1.28 -1.24 -20.56
CA LEU A 62 -1.65 0.01 -21.21
C LEU A 62 -0.80 1.14 -20.62
N TYR A 63 -0.35 2.08 -21.46
CA TYR A 63 0.47 3.20 -21.01
C TYR A 63 0.16 4.51 -21.73
N GLY A 64 0.46 5.61 -21.05
CA GLY A 64 0.53 6.95 -21.62
C GLY A 64 1.88 7.60 -21.29
N VAL A 65 2.50 8.26 -22.26
CA VAL A 65 3.80 8.92 -22.16
C VAL A 65 3.71 10.35 -22.68
N SER A 66 4.05 11.36 -21.87
CA SER A 66 4.33 12.71 -22.38
C SER A 66 5.84 12.94 -22.45
N ASP A 67 6.28 13.52 -23.58
CA ASP A 67 7.68 13.84 -23.95
C ASP A 67 8.78 12.85 -23.53
N GLY A 68 8.50 11.55 -23.63
CA GLY A 68 9.51 10.50 -23.57
C GLY A 68 10.03 10.14 -22.18
N TYR A 69 9.50 10.72 -21.09
CA TYR A 69 9.99 10.45 -19.72
C TYR A 69 8.91 10.28 -18.65
N THR A 70 7.71 10.82 -18.84
CA THR A 70 6.60 10.66 -17.89
C THR A 70 5.67 9.56 -18.37
N ALA A 71 5.89 8.34 -17.89
CA ALA A 71 5.05 7.18 -18.20
C ALA A 71 4.11 6.86 -17.03
N ALA A 72 2.80 6.89 -17.27
CA ALA A 72 1.83 6.21 -16.43
C ALA A 72 1.40 4.92 -17.13
N SER A 73 1.19 3.86 -16.36
CA SER A 73 0.83 2.55 -16.90
C SER A 73 -0.07 1.76 -15.96
N THR A 74 -0.74 0.77 -16.52
CA THR A 74 -1.46 -0.24 -15.75
C THR A 74 -1.39 -1.59 -16.44
N VAL A 75 -1.34 -2.65 -15.66
CA VAL A 75 -1.43 -4.02 -16.17
C VAL A 75 -2.82 -4.29 -16.74
N LEU A 76 -2.88 -5.04 -17.83
CA LEU A 76 -4.11 -5.53 -18.44
C LEU A 76 -4.52 -6.85 -17.78
N PRO A 77 -5.71 -6.93 -17.14
CA PRO A 77 -6.25 -8.20 -16.69
C PRO A 77 -6.40 -9.20 -17.84
N VAL A 78 -6.23 -10.48 -17.56
CA VAL A 78 -6.48 -11.55 -18.56
C VAL A 78 -7.99 -11.69 -18.75
N SER A 79 -8.48 -11.40 -19.96
CA SER A 79 -9.89 -11.49 -20.33
C SER A 79 -10.08 -11.63 -21.85
N ALA A 80 -10.83 -12.64 -22.26
CA ALA A 80 -11.24 -12.84 -23.65
C ALA A 80 -12.42 -11.95 -24.06
N ASP A 81 -13.27 -11.58 -23.10
CA ASP A 81 -14.47 -10.79 -23.34
C ASP A 81 -14.16 -9.29 -23.46
N GLY A 82 -13.08 -8.85 -22.80
CA GLY A 82 -12.59 -7.49 -22.79
C GLY A 82 -12.97 -6.77 -21.51
N VAL A 83 -12.01 -6.07 -20.91
CA VAL A 83 -12.19 -5.32 -19.67
C VAL A 83 -11.86 -3.86 -19.92
N LYS A 84 -12.67 -2.94 -19.38
CA LYS A 84 -12.31 -1.52 -19.39
C LYS A 84 -11.16 -1.31 -18.41
N VAL A 85 -10.06 -0.78 -18.93
CA VAL A 85 -8.82 -0.58 -18.19
C VAL A 85 -8.54 0.90 -18.03
N THR A 86 -8.03 1.31 -16.87
CA THR A 86 -7.79 2.73 -16.52
C THR A 86 -6.33 3.00 -16.14
N VAL A 87 -5.69 3.92 -16.84
CA VAL A 87 -4.39 4.52 -16.50
C VAL A 87 -4.65 5.92 -15.97
N ARG A 88 -4.27 6.20 -14.73
CA ARG A 88 -4.48 7.49 -14.07
C ARG A 88 -3.28 8.43 -14.21
N GLY A 89 -3.55 9.73 -14.24
CA GLY A 89 -2.58 10.77 -13.93
C GLY A 89 -1.48 10.97 -14.98
N ILE A 90 -1.75 10.77 -16.26
CA ILE A 90 -0.82 11.10 -17.34
C ILE A 90 -0.63 12.62 -17.37
N GLU A 91 0.55 13.11 -17.04
CA GLU A 91 0.88 14.53 -17.11
C GLU A 91 1.23 14.92 -18.54
N VAL A 92 0.66 16.03 -19.02
CA VAL A 92 0.89 16.57 -20.37
C VAL A 92 1.42 18.00 -20.24
N GLU A 93 2.61 18.26 -20.81
CA GLU A 93 3.28 19.57 -20.67
C GLU A 93 3.55 20.30 -22.00
N ASN A 94 3.51 19.59 -23.13
CA ASN A 94 3.76 20.19 -24.46
C ASN A 94 2.61 19.95 -25.44
N GLY A 95 1.39 19.83 -24.90
CA GLY A 95 0.17 19.59 -25.68
C GLY A 95 0.16 18.30 -26.51
N LYS A 96 0.96 17.30 -26.10
CA LYS A 96 1.02 15.98 -26.73
C LYS A 96 1.28 14.86 -25.73
N CYS A 97 0.80 13.67 -26.07
CA CYS A 97 0.99 12.44 -25.33
C CYS A 97 1.00 11.25 -26.30
N THR A 98 1.88 10.28 -26.11
CA THR A 98 1.85 8.99 -26.77
C THR A 98 1.10 7.99 -25.90
N ILE A 99 0.02 7.41 -26.42
CA ILE A 99 -0.69 6.30 -25.77
C ILE A 99 -0.34 5.00 -26.47
N GLY A 100 -0.21 3.91 -25.74
CA GLY A 100 0.16 2.64 -26.34
C GLY A 100 -0.08 1.43 -25.45
N VAL A 101 0.16 0.28 -26.04
CA VAL A 101 0.11 -1.02 -25.36
C VAL A 101 1.40 -1.78 -25.59
N GLY A 102 1.85 -2.47 -24.54
CA GLY A 102 3.02 -3.33 -24.57
C GLY A 102 2.78 -4.64 -23.85
N THR A 103 3.67 -5.58 -24.09
CA THR A 103 3.81 -6.82 -23.31
C THR A 103 5.28 -7.22 -23.28
N ASP A 104 5.72 -7.87 -22.21
CA ASP A 104 7.04 -8.55 -22.15
C ASP A 104 6.94 -10.06 -22.41
N GLY A 105 5.73 -10.57 -22.66
CA GLY A 105 5.46 -11.93 -23.11
C GLY A 105 4.96 -11.99 -24.55
N ASN A 106 4.42 -13.14 -24.97
CA ASN A 106 3.80 -13.31 -26.28
C ASN A 106 2.28 -13.31 -26.17
N GLY A 107 1.56 -12.80 -27.18
CA GLY A 107 0.10 -12.85 -27.18
C GLY A 107 -0.55 -11.92 -28.17
N VAL A 108 -1.88 -11.96 -28.21
CA VAL A 108 -2.69 -10.99 -28.97
C VAL A 108 -3.45 -10.12 -27.99
N ILE A 109 -3.30 -8.81 -28.12
CA ILE A 109 -4.07 -7.83 -27.35
C ILE A 109 -4.96 -7.06 -28.33
N ALA A 110 -6.27 -7.04 -28.07
CA ALA A 110 -7.20 -6.20 -28.82
C ALA A 110 -7.63 -5.00 -27.96
N ILE A 111 -7.64 -3.82 -28.56
CA ILE A 111 -8.00 -2.57 -27.90
C ILE A 111 -9.15 -1.91 -28.66
N SER A 112 -10.15 -1.44 -27.92
CA SER A 112 -11.25 -0.61 -28.40
C SER A 112 -11.62 0.47 -27.39
N ASP A 113 -12.54 1.37 -27.77
CA ASP A 113 -13.19 2.34 -26.88
C ASP A 113 -12.19 3.14 -26.02
N VAL A 114 -11.23 3.77 -26.71
CA VAL A 114 -10.13 4.51 -26.08
C VAL A 114 -10.57 5.95 -25.82
N ASP A 115 -10.55 6.34 -24.55
CA ASP A 115 -10.83 7.71 -24.09
C ASP A 115 -9.63 8.28 -23.35
N LEU A 116 -9.24 9.52 -23.67
CA LEU A 116 -8.23 10.29 -22.94
C LEU A 116 -8.89 11.56 -22.41
N VAL A 117 -9.08 11.64 -21.10
CA VAL A 117 -9.92 12.66 -20.44
C VAL A 117 -9.07 13.49 -19.49
N LYS A 118 -9.12 14.82 -19.64
CA LYS A 118 -8.42 15.74 -18.73
C LYS A 118 -9.02 15.66 -17.32
N THR A 119 -8.17 15.66 -16.30
CA THR A 119 -8.54 15.59 -14.89
C THR A 119 -7.81 16.67 -14.08
N ASP A 120 -8.46 17.18 -13.04
CA ASP A 120 -7.87 18.14 -12.10
C ASP A 120 -7.08 17.43 -10.98
N LYS A 121 -7.14 16.09 -10.93
CA LYS A 121 -6.50 15.29 -9.90
C LYS A 121 -5.15 14.76 -10.40
N GLN A 122 -4.08 15.27 -9.81
CA GLN A 122 -2.72 14.74 -9.95
C GLN A 122 -2.58 13.30 -9.40
N ASN A 123 -3.57 12.82 -8.64
CA ASN A 123 -3.47 11.65 -7.77
C ASN A 123 -3.02 10.39 -8.51
N GLY A 124 -1.74 10.05 -8.33
CA GLY A 124 -1.23 8.71 -8.59
C GLY A 124 -1.97 7.67 -7.76
N PHE A 125 -1.84 6.40 -8.18
CA PHE A 125 -2.42 5.27 -7.47
C PHE A 125 -1.45 4.78 -6.40
N ILE A 126 -1.92 4.69 -5.15
CA ILE A 126 -1.16 4.07 -4.06
C ILE A 126 -1.16 2.56 -4.29
N GLN A 127 0.03 1.98 -4.41
CA GLN A 127 0.27 0.56 -4.49
C GLN A 127 1.32 0.24 -3.43
N GLY A 128 0.85 0.03 -2.21
CA GLY A 128 1.69 -0.17 -1.05
C GLY A 128 1.67 -1.59 -0.53
N GLY A 129 2.41 -1.79 0.55
CA GLY A 129 2.46 -3.04 1.30
C GLY A 129 2.69 -2.77 2.78
N ASP A 130 2.20 -3.66 3.63
CA ASP A 130 2.50 -3.66 5.05
C ASP A 130 3.90 -4.22 5.31
N MET A 131 4.81 -3.34 5.68
CA MET A 131 6.23 -3.66 5.82
C MET A 131 6.62 -3.89 7.28
N THR A 132 5.64 -4.01 8.17
CA THR A 132 5.84 -4.03 9.62
C THR A 132 6.69 -5.22 10.08
N GLU A 133 6.48 -6.40 9.51
CA GLU A 133 7.14 -7.64 9.96
C GLU A 133 8.57 -7.83 9.43
N VAL A 134 9.06 -6.95 8.55
CA VAL A 134 10.34 -7.17 7.84
C VAL A 134 11.52 -7.32 8.80
N ASP A 135 11.64 -6.43 9.78
CA ASP A 135 12.72 -6.47 10.76
C ASP A 135 12.67 -7.73 11.62
N TYR A 136 11.45 -8.18 11.98
CA TYR A 136 11.25 -9.43 12.71
C TYR A 136 11.70 -10.65 11.88
N ILE A 137 11.28 -10.74 10.63
CA ILE A 137 11.68 -11.83 9.71
C ILE A 137 13.20 -11.87 9.51
N GLU A 138 13.83 -10.72 9.26
CA GLU A 138 15.29 -10.62 9.10
C GLU A 138 16.03 -11.05 10.38
N SER A 139 15.49 -10.70 11.55
CA SER A 139 16.08 -11.09 12.85
C SER A 139 16.11 -12.61 13.06
N LEU A 140 15.14 -13.32 12.48
CA LEU A 140 15.05 -14.78 12.51
C LEU A 140 15.94 -15.45 11.46
N GLY A 141 16.58 -14.66 10.58
CA GLY A 141 17.42 -15.14 9.49
C GLY A 141 16.70 -15.33 8.16
N GLY A 142 15.48 -14.79 8.01
CA GLY A 142 14.81 -14.69 6.72
C GLY A 142 15.62 -13.85 5.73
N GLU A 143 15.62 -14.23 4.46
CA GLU A 143 16.32 -13.52 3.39
C GLU A 143 15.42 -13.38 2.17
N TYR A 144 15.44 -12.18 1.57
CA TYR A 144 14.69 -11.89 0.35
C TYR A 144 15.60 -11.94 -0.87
N LYS A 145 15.06 -12.42 -1.99
CA LYS A 145 15.76 -12.61 -3.26
C LYS A 145 14.93 -12.11 -4.43
N ASP A 146 15.61 -11.59 -5.45
CA ASP A 146 14.99 -11.29 -6.74
C ASP A 146 14.63 -12.58 -7.52
N SER A 147 14.02 -12.43 -8.69
CA SER A 147 13.64 -13.54 -9.57
C SER A 147 14.82 -14.38 -10.08
N ASP A 148 16.05 -13.87 -10.03
CA ASP A 148 17.26 -14.57 -10.42
C ASP A 148 17.94 -15.28 -9.23
N GLY A 149 17.45 -15.05 -8.00
CA GLY A 149 17.95 -15.63 -6.77
C GLY A 149 19.03 -14.80 -6.06
N ASN A 150 19.26 -13.56 -6.50
CA ASN A 150 20.20 -12.66 -5.82
C ASN A 150 19.54 -12.06 -4.58
N LYS A 151 20.29 -11.98 -3.48
CA LYS A 151 19.82 -11.36 -2.24
C LYS A 151 19.52 -9.87 -2.44
N VAL A 152 18.39 -9.40 -1.90
CA VAL A 152 17.95 -8.00 -1.98
C VAL A 152 17.45 -7.49 -0.62
N ASP A 153 17.47 -6.17 -0.43
CA ASP A 153 16.68 -5.51 0.62
C ASP A 153 15.22 -5.38 0.12
N PRO A 154 14.22 -5.82 0.90
CA PRO A 154 12.83 -5.86 0.43
C PRO A 154 12.21 -4.46 0.24
N PHE A 155 12.58 -3.45 1.04
CA PHE A 155 12.08 -2.08 0.85
C PHE A 155 12.62 -1.49 -0.46
N GLU A 156 13.93 -1.59 -0.67
CA GLU A 156 14.55 -1.12 -1.91
C GLU A 156 13.99 -1.88 -3.11
N PHE A 157 13.97 -3.22 -3.07
CA PHE A 157 13.52 -4.04 -4.19
C PHE A 157 12.06 -3.78 -4.56
N LEU A 158 11.14 -3.77 -3.58
CA LEU A 158 9.73 -3.51 -3.87
C LEU A 158 9.50 -2.08 -4.37
N SER A 159 10.23 -1.08 -3.83
CA SER A 159 10.16 0.30 -4.30
C SER A 159 10.62 0.47 -5.75
N GLN A 160 11.75 -0.18 -6.08
CA GLN A 160 12.28 -0.21 -7.44
C GLN A 160 11.33 -0.89 -8.42
N ASN A 161 10.55 -1.87 -7.93
CA ASN A 161 9.49 -2.54 -8.66
C ASN A 161 8.12 -1.88 -8.50
N GLY A 162 8.05 -0.61 -8.10
CA GLY A 162 6.86 0.22 -8.22
C GLY A 162 6.03 0.38 -6.95
N MET A 163 6.26 -0.40 -5.89
CA MET A 163 5.59 -0.18 -4.60
C MET A 163 5.94 1.22 -4.07
N ASN A 164 4.95 2.04 -3.76
CA ASN A 164 5.17 3.47 -3.49
C ASN A 164 4.78 3.92 -2.08
N MET A 165 4.30 3.01 -1.24
CA MET A 165 3.84 3.28 0.11
C MET A 165 4.18 2.11 1.03
N ALA A 166 4.78 2.36 2.18
CA ALA A 166 4.94 1.39 3.25
C ALA A 166 3.89 1.66 4.33
N ARG A 167 3.10 0.64 4.66
CA ARG A 167 2.31 0.63 5.89
C ARG A 167 3.17 0.14 7.05
N ILE A 168 3.06 0.82 8.17
CA ILE A 168 3.78 0.51 9.41
C ILE A 168 2.77 0.56 10.56
N ARG A 169 2.58 -0.56 11.25
CA ARG A 169 1.67 -0.68 12.40
C ARG A 169 2.47 -0.51 13.68
N LEU A 170 1.97 0.28 14.61
CA LEU A 170 2.57 0.52 15.92
C LEU A 170 1.72 -0.11 17.02
N SER A 171 2.31 -1.04 17.74
CA SER A 171 1.84 -1.51 19.04
C SER A 171 2.54 -0.75 20.17
N ASN A 172 1.85 -0.60 21.30
CA ASN A 172 2.33 0.21 22.41
C ASN A 172 3.54 -0.43 23.11
N THR A 173 3.35 -1.61 23.71
CA THR A 173 4.39 -2.35 24.45
C THR A 173 4.29 -3.86 24.17
N PRO A 174 4.64 -4.32 22.96
CA PRO A 174 4.59 -5.74 22.63
C PRO A 174 5.58 -6.56 23.49
N GLY A 175 5.12 -7.69 24.01
CA GLY A 175 5.95 -8.59 24.78
C GLY A 175 5.19 -9.54 25.69
N LYS A 176 5.95 -10.40 26.38
CA LYS A 176 5.37 -11.40 27.27
C LYS A 176 4.53 -10.75 28.36
N GLY A 177 3.30 -11.23 28.54
CA GLY A 177 2.34 -10.73 29.52
C GLY A 177 1.55 -9.49 29.09
N THR A 178 1.78 -8.95 27.89
CA THR A 178 1.02 -7.81 27.33
C THR A 178 0.03 -8.22 26.24
N GLY A 179 -0.02 -9.53 25.95
CA GLY A 179 -0.93 -10.14 24.98
C GLY A 179 -2.36 -10.40 25.48
N ASP A 180 -3.05 -11.35 24.85
CA ASP A 180 -4.42 -11.75 25.19
C ASP A 180 -4.50 -12.86 26.27
N GLY A 181 -3.39 -13.11 26.96
CA GLY A 181 -3.25 -14.19 27.95
C GLY A 181 -2.94 -15.56 27.35
N VAL A 182 -3.10 -15.74 26.04
CA VAL A 182 -2.68 -16.94 25.31
C VAL A 182 -1.46 -16.64 24.45
N TYR A 183 -1.48 -15.50 23.77
CA TYR A 183 -0.47 -15.08 22.81
C TYR A 183 -0.06 -13.62 23.03
N TYR A 184 1.19 -13.31 22.70
CA TYR A 184 1.76 -11.97 22.68
C TYR A 184 2.57 -11.72 21.39
N LEU A 185 2.82 -10.45 21.06
CA LEU A 185 3.69 -10.08 19.94
C LEU A 185 5.16 -10.03 20.41
N PRO A 186 6.13 -10.47 19.57
CA PRO A 186 7.55 -10.45 19.92
C PRO A 186 8.02 -9.10 20.46
N SER A 187 8.75 -9.10 21.58
CA SER A 187 9.37 -7.86 22.11
C SER A 187 10.46 -7.33 21.18
N GLY A 188 10.53 -6.00 21.05
CA GLY A 188 11.51 -5.33 20.18
C GLY A 188 11.08 -5.20 18.73
N PHE A 189 9.84 -5.60 18.40
CA PHE A 189 9.27 -5.52 17.05
C PHE A 189 7.86 -4.94 17.13
N GLN A 190 7.45 -4.20 16.09
CA GLN A 190 6.19 -3.46 16.08
C GLN A 190 6.05 -2.44 17.24
N ASP A 191 7.13 -2.10 17.93
CA ASP A 191 7.18 -1.07 18.96
C ASP A 191 7.69 0.27 18.38
N GLU A 192 7.82 1.29 19.23
CA GLU A 192 8.27 2.61 18.80
C GLU A 192 9.62 2.58 18.09
N GLU A 193 10.61 1.86 18.63
CA GLU A 193 11.98 1.86 18.11
C GLU A 193 12.01 1.20 16.73
N ASP A 194 11.36 0.04 16.61
CA ASP A 194 11.24 -0.70 15.35
C ASP A 194 10.47 0.12 14.30
N CYS A 195 9.32 0.69 14.66
CA CYS A 195 8.51 1.49 13.74
C CYS A 195 9.25 2.74 13.22
N LEU A 196 10.03 3.42 14.06
CA LEU A 196 10.89 4.53 13.62
C LEU A 196 12.00 4.06 12.67
N LYS A 197 12.54 2.86 12.87
CA LYS A 197 13.54 2.28 11.97
C LYS A 197 12.93 1.90 10.62
N LEU A 198 11.76 1.26 10.61
CA LEU A 198 11.02 0.91 9.40
C LEU A 198 10.58 2.16 8.62
N ALA A 199 10.13 3.21 9.31
CA ALA A 199 9.76 4.49 8.69
C ALA A 199 10.95 5.12 7.96
N LYS A 200 12.14 5.06 8.58
CA LYS A 200 13.37 5.50 7.94
C LYS A 200 13.74 4.65 6.73
N ARG A 201 13.67 3.31 6.83
CA ARG A 201 13.92 2.40 5.67
C ARG A 201 12.99 2.72 4.50
N ALA A 202 11.70 2.95 4.77
CA ALA A 202 10.72 3.32 3.76
C ALA A 202 11.08 4.63 3.03
N LYS A 203 11.41 5.71 3.77
CA LYS A 203 11.80 6.99 3.15
C LYS A 203 13.13 6.90 2.41
N ASP A 204 14.11 6.18 2.95
CA ASP A 204 15.40 5.96 2.28
C ASP A 204 15.21 5.19 0.94
N ALA A 205 14.23 4.28 0.88
CA ALA A 205 13.80 3.60 -0.36
C ALA A 205 12.90 4.45 -1.28
N GLY A 206 12.51 5.66 -0.86
CA GLY A 206 11.68 6.58 -1.63
C GLY A 206 10.17 6.25 -1.62
N MET A 207 9.69 5.55 -0.59
CA MET A 207 8.27 5.27 -0.39
C MET A 207 7.60 6.35 0.47
N GLY A 208 6.29 6.54 0.28
CA GLY A 208 5.44 7.20 1.27
C GLY A 208 5.24 6.31 2.51
N ILE A 209 4.69 6.88 3.58
CA ILE A 209 4.33 6.17 4.81
C ILE A 209 2.84 6.31 5.09
N GLN A 210 2.19 5.16 5.31
CA GLN A 210 0.93 5.07 6.04
C GLN A 210 1.23 4.48 7.42
N PHE A 211 1.02 5.28 8.47
CA PHE A 211 1.32 4.87 9.85
C PHE A 211 0.04 4.51 10.60
N THR A 212 -0.06 3.31 11.15
CA THR A 212 -1.24 2.84 11.89
C THR A 212 -0.93 2.75 13.37
N PHE A 213 -1.67 3.48 14.19
CA PHE A 213 -1.66 3.28 15.64
C PHE A 213 -2.64 2.17 16.00
N ASN A 214 -2.17 1.04 16.52
CA ASN A 214 -3.08 -0.02 16.99
C ASN A 214 -3.81 0.40 18.27
N TYR A 215 -3.19 1.27 19.09
CA TYR A 215 -3.65 1.61 20.45
C TYR A 215 -3.88 0.36 21.32
N SER A 216 -2.93 -0.57 21.23
CA SER A 216 -2.92 -1.86 21.90
C SER A 216 -1.49 -2.35 21.98
N ASP A 217 -1.13 -3.09 23.04
CA ASP A 217 0.15 -3.79 23.13
C ASP A 217 0.22 -4.99 22.17
N TYR A 218 -0.95 -5.47 21.74
CA TYR A 218 -1.13 -6.70 20.98
C TYR A 218 -1.96 -6.49 19.71
N TRP A 219 -2.12 -7.52 18.89
CA TRP A 219 -2.92 -7.48 17.66
C TRP A 219 -4.33 -6.94 17.89
N SER A 220 -4.71 -5.90 17.14
CA SER A 220 -6.05 -5.30 17.16
C SER A 220 -6.81 -5.60 15.87
N ASN A 221 -8.11 -5.93 15.98
CA ASN A 221 -9.00 -6.19 14.85
C ASN A 221 -10.45 -5.81 15.18
N GLY A 222 -11.40 -6.09 14.28
CA GLY A 222 -12.83 -5.79 14.46
C GLY A 222 -13.49 -6.31 15.74
N SER A 223 -12.85 -7.22 16.47
CA SER A 223 -13.33 -7.82 17.73
C SER A 223 -12.40 -7.69 18.93
N ARG A 224 -11.14 -7.32 18.73
CA ARG A 224 -10.10 -7.25 19.76
C ARG A 224 -9.46 -5.86 19.75
N GLN A 225 -9.64 -5.12 20.84
CA GLN A 225 -9.23 -3.72 20.97
C GLN A 225 -8.78 -3.45 22.42
N ILE A 226 -7.77 -4.21 22.85
CA ILE A 226 -7.28 -4.27 24.25
C ILE A 226 -6.61 -2.95 24.62
N ILE A 227 -6.96 -2.38 25.78
CA ILE A 227 -6.27 -1.20 26.30
C ILE A 227 -4.82 -1.59 26.65
N PRO A 228 -3.81 -0.81 26.21
CA PRO A 228 -2.41 -1.01 26.59
C PRO A 228 -2.22 -1.14 28.11
N SER A 229 -1.36 -2.06 28.52
CA SER A 229 -1.07 -2.39 29.91
C SER A 229 -0.57 -1.19 30.72
N GLU A 230 0.30 -0.35 30.14
CA GLU A 230 0.76 0.88 30.80
C GLU A 230 -0.36 1.91 30.96
N TRP A 231 -1.36 1.95 30.07
CA TRP A 231 -2.48 2.87 30.19
C TRP A 231 -3.46 2.42 31.27
N VAL A 232 -3.68 1.11 31.40
CA VAL A 232 -4.41 0.52 32.53
C VAL A 232 -3.75 0.90 33.86
N LYS A 233 -2.42 0.78 33.93
CA LYS A 233 -1.65 1.17 35.12
C LYS A 233 -1.79 2.67 35.40
N GLN A 234 -1.69 3.50 34.37
CA GLN A 234 -1.86 4.95 34.51
C GLN A 234 -3.26 5.33 35.04
N ILE A 235 -4.32 4.70 34.54
CA ILE A 235 -5.69 4.90 35.06
C ILE A 235 -5.76 4.51 36.54
N LYS A 236 -5.17 3.37 36.92
CA LYS A 236 -5.18 2.90 38.30
C LYS A 236 -4.39 3.83 39.24
N ASP A 237 -3.22 4.28 38.80
CA ASP A 237 -2.33 5.12 39.61
C ASP A 237 -2.88 6.55 39.77
N GLU A 238 -3.52 7.10 38.72
CA GLU A 238 -4.00 8.49 38.73
C GLU A 238 -5.47 8.63 39.18
N LEU A 239 -6.35 7.70 38.80
CA LEU A 239 -7.79 7.76 39.12
C LEU A 239 -8.21 6.78 40.23
N GLY A 240 -7.36 5.80 40.57
CA GLY A 240 -7.69 4.77 41.55
C GLY A 240 -8.64 3.68 41.03
N TYR A 241 -8.88 3.63 39.71
CA TYR A 241 -9.80 2.67 39.09
C TYR A 241 -9.07 1.46 38.51
N ASP A 242 -9.48 0.26 38.90
CA ASP A 242 -8.95 -0.98 38.33
C ASP A 242 -9.81 -1.44 37.15
N VAL A 243 -9.48 -0.96 35.95
CA VAL A 243 -10.24 -1.23 34.72
C VAL A 243 -10.09 -2.65 34.18
N LYS A 244 -9.26 -3.49 34.81
CA LYS A 244 -9.20 -4.94 34.56
C LYS A 244 -10.07 -5.74 35.55
N ASN A 245 -10.61 -5.11 36.59
CA ASN A 245 -11.43 -5.79 37.59
C ASN A 245 -12.91 -5.90 37.14
N ALA A 246 -13.41 -7.12 37.04
CA ALA A 246 -14.77 -7.40 36.61
C ALA A 246 -15.87 -6.77 37.50
N ASP A 247 -15.67 -6.77 38.83
CA ASP A 247 -16.63 -6.20 39.78
C ASP A 247 -16.70 -4.67 39.66
N PHE A 248 -15.54 -4.03 39.46
CA PHE A 248 -15.48 -2.59 39.17
C PHE A 248 -16.24 -2.27 37.88
N LEU A 249 -15.91 -2.93 36.76
CA LEU A 249 -16.58 -2.67 35.48
C LEU A 249 -18.10 -2.85 35.54
N ASN A 250 -18.58 -3.84 36.31
CA ASN A 250 -20.01 -4.10 36.49
C ASN A 250 -20.73 -3.13 37.44
N SER A 251 -20.00 -2.46 38.33
CA SER A 251 -20.55 -1.53 39.33
C SER A 251 -20.23 -0.06 39.07
N MET A 252 -19.38 0.22 38.07
CA MET A 252 -18.92 1.55 37.68
C MET A 252 -20.11 2.47 37.33
N THR A 253 -20.05 3.69 37.86
CA THR A 253 -21.02 4.75 37.56
C THR A 253 -20.74 5.42 36.21
N SER A 254 -21.72 6.13 35.67
CA SER A 254 -21.53 6.92 34.44
C SER A 254 -20.45 8.00 34.60
N GLU A 255 -20.34 8.63 35.78
CA GLU A 255 -19.33 9.65 36.08
C GLU A 255 -17.91 9.05 36.04
N GLN A 256 -17.70 7.88 36.66
CA GLN A 256 -16.42 7.17 36.63
C GLN A 256 -16.04 6.73 35.22
N ARG A 257 -17.02 6.30 34.42
CA ARG A 257 -16.82 5.95 33.01
C ARG A 257 -16.34 7.16 32.21
N GLU A 258 -16.99 8.31 32.39
CA GLU A 258 -16.62 9.55 31.72
C GLU A 258 -15.21 10.01 32.10
N GLU A 259 -14.85 9.93 33.39
CA GLU A 259 -13.51 10.27 33.89
C GLU A 259 -12.41 9.36 33.29
N ILE A 260 -12.68 8.06 33.17
CA ILE A 260 -11.76 7.12 32.50
C ILE A 260 -11.65 7.44 31.01
N GLN A 261 -12.75 7.76 30.34
CA GLN A 261 -12.73 8.14 28.93
C GLN A 261 -11.96 9.44 28.69
N ASP A 262 -12.11 10.45 29.56
CA ASP A 262 -11.33 11.68 29.48
C ASP A 262 -9.83 11.39 29.65
N LYS A 263 -9.49 10.54 30.62
CA LYS A 263 -8.10 10.14 30.84
C LYS A 263 -7.53 9.35 29.66
N LEU A 264 -8.28 8.40 29.10
CA LEU A 264 -7.86 7.66 27.92
C LEU A 264 -7.71 8.57 26.69
N ALA A 265 -8.59 9.54 26.50
CA ALA A 265 -8.47 10.51 25.42
C ALA A 265 -7.23 11.39 25.58
N GLU A 266 -6.91 11.83 26.79
CA GLU A 266 -5.66 12.54 27.09
C GLU A 266 -4.43 11.69 26.75
N ILE A 267 -4.45 10.41 27.15
CA ILE A 267 -3.37 9.46 26.87
C ILE A 267 -3.21 9.23 25.36
N VAL A 268 -4.31 9.01 24.63
CA VAL A 268 -4.32 8.87 23.16
C VAL A 268 -3.72 10.10 22.50
N TYR A 269 -4.14 11.31 22.90
CA TYR A 269 -3.58 12.55 22.37
C TYR A 269 -2.06 12.61 22.59
N ASN A 270 -1.62 12.43 23.83
CA ASN A 270 -0.21 12.55 24.20
C ASN A 270 0.67 11.52 23.49
N TYR A 271 0.21 10.26 23.44
CA TYR A 271 0.94 9.18 22.79
C TYR A 271 1.07 9.43 21.28
N THR A 272 -0.04 9.76 20.61
CA THR A 272 -0.03 10.05 19.17
C THR A 272 0.81 11.27 18.84
N TYR A 273 0.73 12.33 19.65
CA TYR A 273 1.54 13.53 19.47
C TYR A 273 3.04 13.25 19.61
N ASP A 274 3.44 12.46 20.60
CA ASP A 274 4.83 12.10 20.84
C ASP A 274 5.43 11.29 19.69
N ILE A 275 4.75 10.22 19.26
CA ILE A 275 5.20 9.39 18.13
C ILE A 275 5.26 10.19 16.83
N MET A 276 4.21 10.97 16.52
CA MET A 276 4.21 11.84 15.34
C MET A 276 5.33 12.87 15.39
N SER A 277 5.63 13.42 16.57
CA SER A 277 6.74 14.38 16.75
C SER A 277 8.11 13.74 16.51
N LYS A 278 8.29 12.47 16.94
CA LYS A 278 9.52 11.70 16.68
C LYS A 278 9.69 11.39 15.20
N LEU A 279 8.63 10.95 14.51
CA LEU A 279 8.64 10.77 13.05
C LEU A 279 8.97 12.09 12.33
N LYS A 280 8.37 13.20 12.76
CA LYS A 280 8.68 14.54 12.22
C LYS A 280 10.14 14.93 12.44
N ALA A 281 10.67 14.72 13.63
CA ALA A 281 12.07 15.00 13.95
C ALA A 281 13.05 14.14 13.14
N GLN A 282 12.65 12.91 12.80
CA GLN A 282 13.42 11.99 11.95
C GLN A 282 13.34 12.34 10.45
N GLY A 283 12.40 13.20 10.04
CA GLY A 283 12.13 13.52 8.63
C GLY A 283 11.24 12.49 7.92
N THR A 284 10.49 11.69 8.68
CA THR A 284 9.66 10.58 8.21
C THR A 284 8.17 10.82 8.49
N VAL A 285 7.71 12.09 8.44
CA VAL A 285 6.30 12.46 8.65
C VAL A 285 5.40 11.61 7.73
N PRO A 286 4.43 10.85 8.28
CA PRO A 286 3.53 10.05 7.48
C PRO A 286 2.57 10.90 6.64
N GLU A 287 2.38 10.53 5.37
CA GLU A 287 1.33 11.09 4.52
C GLU A 287 -0.06 10.72 5.02
N TYR A 288 -0.20 9.49 5.55
CA TYR A 288 -1.46 8.95 6.05
C TYR A 288 -1.28 8.36 7.44
N VAL A 289 -2.25 8.60 8.34
CA VAL A 289 -2.23 8.10 9.72
C VAL A 289 -3.57 7.42 10.02
N SER A 290 -3.56 6.15 10.38
CA SER A 290 -4.77 5.45 10.86
C SER A 290 -4.85 5.52 12.37
N LEU A 291 -6.03 5.89 12.89
CA LEU A 291 -6.32 5.89 14.32
C LEU A 291 -7.05 4.59 14.68
N GLY A 292 -6.28 3.59 15.11
CA GLY A 292 -6.74 2.22 15.28
C GLY A 292 -6.58 1.36 14.02
N ASN A 293 -6.69 0.05 14.22
CA ASN A 293 -6.74 -0.96 13.16
C ASN A 293 -8.09 -1.69 13.20
N GLU A 294 -8.80 -1.71 12.08
CA GLU A 294 -10.12 -2.36 11.93
C GLU A 294 -11.09 -2.09 13.09
N ILE A 295 -11.36 -0.83 13.39
CA ILE A 295 -12.09 -0.42 14.61
C ILE A 295 -13.61 -0.57 14.53
N ARG A 296 -14.15 -1.48 13.70
CA ARG A 296 -15.60 -1.66 13.54
C ARG A 296 -16.30 -1.93 14.86
N GLY A 297 -15.67 -2.71 15.74
CA GLY A 297 -16.17 -2.96 17.09
C GLY A 297 -16.01 -1.78 18.05
N GLY A 298 -15.19 -0.79 17.69
CA GLY A 298 -14.76 0.33 18.51
C GLY A 298 -13.25 0.31 18.77
N MET A 299 -12.80 1.01 19.81
CA MET A 299 -11.42 0.96 20.31
C MET A 299 -11.39 1.04 21.84
N LEU A 300 -10.28 0.62 22.46
CA LEU A 300 -10.04 0.74 23.90
C LEU A 300 -11.22 0.20 24.73
N PHE A 301 -11.56 -1.07 24.48
CA PHE A 301 -12.67 -1.71 25.16
C PHE A 301 -12.48 -1.68 26.68
N PRO A 302 -13.54 -1.49 27.49
CA PRO A 302 -14.95 -1.39 27.11
C PRO A 302 -15.44 0.06 27.02
N PHE A 303 -14.55 1.02 26.74
CA PHE A 303 -14.84 2.46 26.85
C PHE A 303 -15.15 3.15 25.52
N GLY A 304 -15.08 2.42 24.39
CA GLY A 304 -15.35 2.97 23.06
C GLY A 304 -16.02 1.97 22.12
N ASN A 305 -16.96 1.17 22.63
CA ASN A 305 -17.59 0.06 21.90
C ASN A 305 -18.73 0.55 20.98
N THR A 306 -18.92 -0.09 19.82
CA THR A 306 -20.02 0.26 18.89
C THR A 306 -21.25 -0.63 19.01
N TYR A 307 -21.21 -1.59 19.94
CA TYR A 307 -22.28 -2.54 20.22
C TYR A 307 -22.32 -2.89 21.71
N ASP A 308 -23.50 -3.27 22.18
CA ASP A 308 -23.66 -3.84 23.52
C ASP A 308 -23.05 -5.24 23.51
N ALA A 309 -21.96 -5.42 24.25
CA ALA A 309 -21.36 -6.73 24.46
C ALA A 309 -21.64 -7.21 25.89
N SER A 310 -22.11 -8.46 26.01
CA SER A 310 -21.95 -9.25 27.22
C SER A 310 -20.73 -10.13 27.00
N MET A 311 -19.63 -9.81 27.67
CA MET A 311 -18.44 -10.63 27.59
C MET A 311 -18.57 -11.75 28.61
N ASN A 312 -18.73 -12.98 28.12
CA ASN A 312 -18.52 -14.14 28.97
C ASN A 312 -17.03 -14.21 29.37
N ARG A 313 -16.70 -14.99 30.40
CA ARG A 313 -15.34 -15.13 30.92
C ARG A 313 -14.30 -15.35 29.81
N ASP A 314 -14.57 -16.27 28.88
CA ASP A 314 -13.63 -16.63 27.82
C ASP A 314 -13.37 -15.47 26.82
N ARG A 315 -14.36 -14.60 26.55
CA ARG A 315 -14.15 -13.38 25.76
C ARG A 315 -13.50 -12.25 26.56
N PHE A 316 -13.73 -12.20 27.87
CA PHE A 316 -13.08 -11.22 28.74
C PHE A 316 -11.57 -11.44 28.81
N GLU A 317 -11.14 -12.69 28.99
CA GLU A 317 -9.72 -13.08 28.92
C GLU A 317 -9.09 -12.67 27.58
N LEU A 318 -9.79 -12.90 26.46
CA LEU A 318 -9.33 -12.53 25.11
C LEU A 318 -9.19 -11.02 24.85
N VAL A 319 -9.78 -10.16 25.69
CA VAL A 319 -9.76 -8.70 25.50
C VAL A 319 -9.07 -7.95 26.64
N PHE A 320 -8.87 -8.55 27.82
CA PHE A 320 -8.26 -7.87 28.97
C PHE A 320 -7.13 -8.66 29.66
N GLY A 321 -6.95 -9.93 29.30
CA GLY A 321 -6.11 -10.88 30.02
C GLY A 321 -6.79 -11.46 31.27
N ASP A 322 -6.12 -12.44 31.87
CA ASP A 322 -6.57 -13.39 32.91
C ASP A 322 -7.11 -12.70 34.20
N ASP A 323 -8.43 -12.58 34.37
CA ASP A 323 -9.08 -12.37 35.70
C ASP A 323 -9.86 -13.64 36.09
N LYS A 324 -9.28 -14.41 37.01
CA LYS A 324 -9.79 -15.72 37.47
C LYS A 324 -11.02 -15.63 38.37
N ASN A 325 -11.58 -14.44 38.62
CA ASN A 325 -12.71 -14.23 39.53
C ASN A 325 -14.07 -13.90 38.84
N ALA A 326 -14.15 -13.90 37.51
CA ALA A 326 -15.39 -13.56 36.81
C ALA A 326 -16.40 -14.73 36.74
N ASP A 327 -17.16 -14.97 37.82
CA ASP A 327 -18.33 -15.86 37.82
C ASP A 327 -19.57 -15.25 37.12
N LYS A 328 -19.47 -14.03 36.58
CA LYS A 328 -20.59 -13.27 35.96
C LYS A 328 -20.15 -12.55 34.68
N ASP A 329 -21.05 -12.47 33.70
CA ASP A 329 -20.84 -11.71 32.46
C ASP A 329 -20.53 -10.24 32.75
N ILE A 330 -19.56 -9.68 32.02
CA ILE A 330 -19.17 -8.27 32.14
C ILE A 330 -19.94 -7.45 31.12
N LYS A 331 -20.57 -6.37 31.60
CA LYS A 331 -21.34 -5.45 30.76
C LYS A 331 -20.41 -4.46 30.07
N CYS A 332 -20.32 -4.55 28.75
CA CYS A 332 -19.63 -3.59 27.91
C CYS A 332 -20.68 -2.89 27.04
N PRO A 333 -21.31 -1.82 27.55
CA PRO A 333 -22.36 -1.12 26.82
C PRO A 333 -21.82 -0.49 25.55
N LYS A 334 -22.69 -0.31 24.57
CA LYS A 334 -22.42 0.51 23.40
C LYS A 334 -22.14 1.95 23.83
N ASP A 335 -21.03 2.50 23.35
CA ASP A 335 -20.42 3.74 23.82
C ASP A 335 -19.74 4.51 22.68
N TRP A 336 -20.57 5.05 21.78
CA TRP A 336 -20.09 5.83 20.63
C TRP A 336 -19.43 7.15 21.02
N GLU A 337 -19.88 7.79 22.10
CA GLU A 337 -19.31 9.05 22.58
C GLU A 337 -17.87 8.85 23.04
N GLY A 338 -17.59 7.76 23.77
CA GLY A 338 -16.21 7.38 24.11
C GLY A 338 -15.33 7.14 22.89
N LEU A 339 -15.83 6.39 21.90
CA LEU A 339 -15.12 6.15 20.64
C LEU A 339 -14.76 7.46 19.92
N VAL A 340 -15.73 8.36 19.77
CA VAL A 340 -15.53 9.66 19.11
C VAL A 340 -14.56 10.54 19.88
N LYS A 341 -14.57 10.48 21.23
CA LYS A 341 -13.61 11.18 22.07
C LYS A 341 -12.17 10.72 21.78
N PHE A 342 -11.95 9.41 21.67
CA PHE A 342 -10.64 8.84 21.34
C PHE A 342 -10.19 9.17 19.91
N ILE A 343 -11.09 9.05 18.92
CA ILE A 343 -10.81 9.43 17.53
C ILE A 343 -10.42 10.90 17.44
N ASN A 344 -11.18 11.79 18.07
CA ASN A 344 -10.91 13.23 17.99
C ASN A 344 -9.61 13.60 18.72
N ALA A 345 -9.28 12.95 19.84
CA ALA A 345 -8.00 13.12 20.51
C ALA A 345 -6.81 12.72 19.60
N GLY A 346 -6.89 11.56 18.95
CA GLY A 346 -5.89 11.12 17.99
C GLY A 346 -5.78 12.05 16.77
N TYR A 347 -6.93 12.50 16.23
CA TYR A 347 -6.98 13.43 15.10
C TYR A 347 -6.29 14.75 15.44
N ASP A 348 -6.65 15.35 16.57
CA ASP A 348 -6.11 16.64 17.01
C ASP A 348 -4.61 16.54 17.30
N ALA A 349 -4.12 15.39 17.80
CA ALA A 349 -2.70 15.12 17.99
C ALA A 349 -1.94 15.04 16.65
N VAL A 350 -2.48 14.32 15.65
CA VAL A 350 -1.89 14.25 14.30
C VAL A 350 -1.80 15.66 13.70
N LYS A 351 -2.90 16.42 13.73
CA LYS A 351 -2.95 17.77 13.14
C LYS A 351 -2.08 18.78 13.86
N ALA A 352 -1.86 18.63 15.17
CA ALA A 352 -0.93 19.47 15.91
C ALA A 352 0.54 19.30 15.46
N VAL A 353 0.90 18.14 14.90
CA VAL A 353 2.25 17.87 14.38
C VAL A 353 2.34 18.13 12.88
N SER A 354 1.33 17.72 12.12
CA SER A 354 1.29 17.81 10.65
C SER A 354 -0.14 18.09 10.18
N GLU A 355 -0.39 19.32 9.72
CA GLU A 355 -1.68 19.69 9.14
C GLU A 355 -1.96 18.92 7.83
N ASP A 356 -0.89 18.56 7.09
CA ASP A 356 -0.95 17.90 5.80
C ASP A 356 -1.26 16.40 5.88
N SER A 357 -0.81 15.71 6.94
CA SER A 357 -1.04 14.28 7.14
C SER A 357 -2.54 13.97 7.19
N LYS A 358 -3.00 13.01 6.37
CA LYS A 358 -4.42 12.64 6.31
C LYS A 358 -4.76 11.56 7.32
N VAL A 359 -5.83 11.78 8.09
CA VAL A 359 -6.28 10.85 9.12
C VAL A 359 -7.29 9.85 8.54
N ILE A 360 -7.00 8.57 8.71
CA ILE A 360 -7.80 7.43 8.26
C ILE A 360 -8.56 6.83 9.44
N ILE A 361 -9.84 6.52 9.22
CA ILE A 361 -10.60 5.59 10.05
C ILE A 361 -10.80 4.30 9.28
N HIS A 362 -10.24 3.21 9.81
CA HIS A 362 -10.12 1.93 9.12
C HIS A 362 -11.04 0.87 9.72
N LEU A 363 -11.87 0.24 8.88
CA LEU A 363 -12.79 -0.85 9.24
C LEU A 363 -12.48 -2.14 8.45
N ASP A 364 -12.90 -3.28 9.00
CA ASP A 364 -12.94 -4.59 8.33
C ASP A 364 -14.13 -4.70 7.35
N ASP A 365 -14.17 -5.77 6.55
CA ASP A 365 -15.28 -6.13 5.64
C ASP A 365 -15.63 -5.06 4.58
N GLY A 366 -14.62 -4.43 3.99
CA GLY A 366 -14.75 -3.64 2.78
C GLY A 366 -15.51 -4.42 1.71
N SER A 367 -16.44 -3.76 1.00
CA SER A 367 -17.50 -4.33 0.15
C SER A 367 -18.85 -4.64 0.82
N LYS A 368 -18.98 -4.51 2.15
CA LYS A 368 -20.28 -4.59 2.85
C LYS A 368 -20.74 -3.19 3.26
N SER A 369 -21.35 -2.44 2.32
CA SER A 369 -21.73 -1.03 2.52
C SER A 369 -22.59 -0.77 3.76
N ASN A 370 -23.44 -1.71 4.17
CA ASN A 370 -24.28 -1.57 5.36
C ASN A 370 -23.46 -1.45 6.67
N LYS A 371 -22.30 -2.11 6.77
CA LYS A 371 -21.43 -2.02 7.95
C LYS A 371 -20.76 -0.65 8.04
N PHE A 372 -20.25 -0.17 6.91
CA PHE A 372 -19.64 1.15 6.81
C PHE A 372 -20.66 2.24 7.08
N THR A 373 -21.86 2.11 6.51
CA THR A 373 -22.90 3.13 6.71
C THR A 373 -23.42 3.17 8.13
N TYR A 374 -23.60 2.03 8.80
CA TYR A 374 -23.92 2.00 10.23
C TYR A 374 -22.88 2.74 11.08
N PHE A 375 -21.61 2.57 10.77
CA PHE A 375 -20.51 3.13 11.55
C PHE A 375 -20.30 4.62 11.29
N PHE A 376 -20.15 5.00 10.03
CA PHE A 376 -19.84 6.39 9.65
C PHE A 376 -21.04 7.33 9.82
N ASP A 377 -22.29 6.86 9.69
CA ASP A 377 -23.47 7.69 10.00
C ASP A 377 -23.48 8.12 11.48
N GLU A 378 -23.08 7.23 12.40
CA GLU A 378 -23.04 7.56 13.83
C GLU A 378 -21.80 8.42 14.19
N LEU A 379 -20.65 8.17 13.55
CA LEU A 379 -19.47 9.02 13.69
C LEU A 379 -19.74 10.47 13.25
N ASP A 380 -20.32 10.67 12.06
CA ASP A 380 -20.64 12.00 11.54
C ASP A 380 -21.66 12.72 12.43
N LYS A 381 -22.68 12.00 12.88
CA LYS A 381 -23.70 12.53 13.80
C LYS A 381 -23.10 13.05 15.11
N LEU A 382 -22.05 12.40 15.61
CA LEU A 382 -21.37 12.76 16.85
C LEU A 382 -20.16 13.69 16.64
N GLY A 383 -19.85 14.05 15.39
CA GLY A 383 -18.77 14.98 15.06
C GLY A 383 -17.37 14.38 15.17
N ALA A 384 -17.21 13.10 14.80
CA ALA A 384 -15.88 12.51 14.62
C ALA A 384 -15.11 13.22 13.50
N LYS A 385 -13.81 13.41 13.69
CA LYS A 385 -12.92 14.04 12.72
C LYS A 385 -12.08 12.98 11.99
N TYR A 386 -12.13 12.99 10.66
CA TYR A 386 -11.33 12.13 9.80
C TYR A 386 -11.30 12.68 8.36
N ASP A 387 -10.26 12.30 7.62
CA ASP A 387 -10.03 12.80 6.25
C ASP A 387 -10.30 11.73 5.19
N VAL A 388 -10.06 10.45 5.50
CA VAL A 388 -10.13 9.31 4.58
C VAL A 388 -10.80 8.11 5.25
N ILE A 389 -11.55 7.33 4.47
CA ILE A 389 -12.15 6.07 4.91
C ILE A 389 -11.23 4.91 4.51
N GLY A 390 -10.83 4.09 5.48
CA GLY A 390 -10.02 2.90 5.27
C GLY A 390 -10.87 1.63 5.30
N ALA A 391 -10.59 0.68 4.41
CA ALA A 391 -11.29 -0.60 4.35
C ALA A 391 -10.35 -1.79 4.14
N SER A 392 -10.50 -2.86 4.92
CA SER A 392 -9.90 -4.16 4.59
C SER A 392 -10.76 -4.90 3.56
N TYR A 393 -10.16 -5.42 2.49
CA TYR A 393 -10.85 -6.19 1.46
C TYR A 393 -10.11 -7.51 1.19
N TYR A 394 -10.71 -8.62 1.59
CA TYR A 394 -10.19 -9.96 1.32
C TYR A 394 -11.27 -10.81 0.66
N PRO A 395 -11.10 -11.22 -0.62
CA PRO A 395 -12.10 -12.04 -1.30
C PRO A 395 -12.47 -13.34 -0.57
N ALA A 396 -11.55 -13.86 0.24
CA ALA A 396 -11.73 -15.05 1.08
C ALA A 396 -12.81 -14.87 2.18
N TRP A 397 -13.05 -13.65 2.64
CA TRP A 397 -13.97 -13.35 3.75
C TRP A 397 -15.16 -12.50 3.32
N THR A 398 -14.94 -11.56 2.41
CA THR A 398 -16.01 -10.69 1.88
C THR A 398 -16.94 -11.46 0.93
N ASP A 399 -16.43 -12.53 0.33
CA ASP A 399 -17.12 -13.43 -0.59
C ASP A 399 -17.68 -12.69 -1.82
N ASN A 400 -16.84 -11.86 -2.43
CA ASN A 400 -17.12 -11.12 -3.67
C ASN A 400 -15.83 -10.74 -4.43
N ASN A 401 -16.00 -10.27 -5.67
CA ASN A 401 -14.91 -9.88 -6.57
C ASN A 401 -14.51 -8.41 -6.42
N ALA A 402 -13.44 -8.02 -7.11
CA ALA A 402 -12.87 -6.69 -7.11
C ALA A 402 -13.83 -5.64 -7.70
N GLU A 403 -14.68 -6.03 -8.67
CA GLU A 403 -15.75 -5.17 -9.18
C GLU A 403 -16.72 -4.78 -8.07
N ALA A 404 -17.16 -5.72 -7.23
CA ALA A 404 -18.00 -5.41 -6.07
C ALA A 404 -17.29 -4.48 -5.06
N CYS A 405 -15.96 -4.61 -4.91
CA CYS A 405 -15.16 -3.69 -4.10
C CYS A 405 -15.13 -2.27 -4.69
N LYS A 406 -14.99 -2.13 -6.02
CA LYS A 406 -15.11 -0.84 -6.73
C LYS A 406 -16.47 -0.21 -6.50
N GLU A 407 -17.57 -0.95 -6.68
CA GLU A 407 -18.93 -0.42 -6.48
C GLU A 407 -19.16 0.03 -5.03
N PHE A 408 -18.65 -0.72 -4.06
CA PHE A 408 -18.61 -0.28 -2.67
C PHE A 408 -17.84 1.02 -2.48
N CYS A 409 -16.66 1.16 -3.10
CA CYS A 409 -15.89 2.40 -3.03
C CYS A 409 -16.66 3.58 -3.63
N ASN A 410 -17.34 3.39 -4.77
CA ASN A 410 -18.20 4.41 -5.39
C ASN A 410 -19.34 4.83 -4.45
N GLU A 411 -20.02 3.86 -3.83
CA GLU A 411 -21.12 4.15 -2.91
C GLU A 411 -20.66 4.95 -1.68
N ILE A 412 -19.64 4.44 -0.98
CA ILE A 412 -19.19 5.01 0.30
C ILE A 412 -18.52 6.36 0.10
N SER A 413 -17.65 6.51 -0.91
CA SER A 413 -16.94 7.76 -1.15
C SER A 413 -17.87 8.90 -1.54
N LYS A 414 -18.94 8.58 -2.29
CA LYS A 414 -20.00 9.53 -2.67
C LYS A 414 -20.90 9.89 -1.50
N LYS A 415 -21.26 8.93 -0.64
CA LYS A 415 -22.15 9.18 0.50
C LYS A 415 -21.52 10.15 1.51
N TYR A 416 -20.24 9.94 1.84
CA TYR A 416 -19.56 10.70 2.90
C TYR A 416 -18.75 11.89 2.37
N ASP A 417 -18.63 12.02 1.05
CA ASP A 417 -17.69 12.95 0.42
C ASP A 417 -16.27 12.80 1.00
N LYS A 418 -15.82 11.55 1.11
CA LYS A 418 -14.45 11.19 1.52
C LYS A 418 -13.79 10.30 0.48
N ASP A 419 -12.47 10.44 0.35
CA ASP A 419 -11.68 9.45 -0.39
C ASP A 419 -11.59 8.14 0.41
N ILE A 420 -11.33 7.05 -0.29
CA ILE A 420 -11.20 5.69 0.28
C ILE A 420 -9.81 5.14 0.01
N MET A 421 -9.26 4.40 0.97
CA MET A 421 -8.07 3.59 0.79
C MET A 421 -8.38 2.14 1.17
N ILE A 422 -7.99 1.19 0.32
CA ILE A 422 -8.01 -0.22 0.70
C ILE A 422 -6.78 -0.47 1.55
N MET A 423 -6.98 -0.58 2.86
CA MET A 423 -5.92 -0.63 3.86
C MET A 423 -5.26 -2.00 3.93
N GLU A 424 -6.00 -3.04 3.52
CA GLU A 424 -5.54 -4.42 3.58
C GLU A 424 -6.18 -5.24 2.47
N THR A 425 -5.39 -6.11 1.85
CA THR A 425 -5.87 -7.17 0.97
C THR A 425 -4.85 -8.31 0.92
N GLY A 426 -5.28 -9.48 0.44
CA GLY A 426 -4.43 -10.64 0.29
C GLY A 426 -5.09 -11.72 -0.57
N PHE A 427 -4.27 -12.57 -1.20
CA PHE A 427 -4.72 -13.67 -2.04
C PHE A 427 -3.72 -14.83 -1.98
N ASN A 428 -4.17 -16.08 -2.17
CA ASN A 428 -3.28 -17.24 -2.15
C ASN A 428 -2.48 -17.34 -3.46
N TRP A 429 -1.16 -17.42 -3.40
CA TRP A 429 -0.32 -17.84 -4.53
C TRP A 429 0.02 -19.34 -4.49
N ASN A 430 -0.25 -20.01 -3.38
CA ASN A 430 -0.21 -21.46 -3.22
C ASN A 430 -1.38 -21.94 -2.33
N GLU A 431 -1.96 -23.10 -2.64
CA GLU A 431 -3.12 -23.66 -1.92
C GLU A 431 -2.85 -23.86 -0.42
N THR A 432 -1.62 -24.24 -0.09
CA THR A 432 -1.20 -24.54 1.27
C THR A 432 0.00 -23.69 1.66
N ARG A 433 0.28 -23.66 2.95
CA ARG A 433 1.56 -23.25 3.50
C ARG A 433 2.64 -24.30 3.22
N LYS A 434 3.89 -24.00 3.56
CA LYS A 434 5.01 -24.93 3.35
C LYS A 434 4.83 -26.27 4.07
N ASP A 435 4.18 -26.26 5.24
CA ASP A 435 3.89 -27.45 6.04
C ASP A 435 2.76 -28.34 5.47
N GLY A 436 2.12 -27.92 4.38
CA GLY A 436 1.05 -28.65 3.71
C GLY A 436 -0.36 -28.40 4.28
N TYR A 437 -0.51 -27.53 5.27
CA TYR A 437 -1.81 -27.12 5.81
C TYR A 437 -2.30 -25.84 5.14
N ALA A 438 -3.61 -25.58 5.23
CA ALA A 438 -4.19 -24.33 4.71
C ALA A 438 -3.65 -23.11 5.45
N GLY A 439 -3.45 -22.01 4.72
CA GLY A 439 -3.19 -20.69 5.29
C GLY A 439 -4.45 -20.04 5.87
N GLN A 440 -4.32 -18.78 6.27
CA GLN A 440 -5.42 -17.98 6.85
C GLN A 440 -6.51 -17.65 5.82
N LEU A 441 -6.12 -17.39 4.58
CA LEU A 441 -7.07 -17.10 3.51
C LEU A 441 -7.54 -18.41 2.91
N LYS A 442 -8.81 -18.73 3.10
CA LYS A 442 -9.46 -19.82 2.35
C LYS A 442 -9.63 -19.37 0.89
N ASP A 443 -9.54 -20.32 -0.04
CA ASP A 443 -9.88 -20.05 -1.44
C ASP A 443 -11.27 -19.41 -1.56
N SER A 444 -11.30 -18.26 -2.23
CA SER A 444 -12.53 -17.51 -2.48
C SER A 444 -13.43 -18.30 -3.42
N ASP A 445 -14.69 -18.50 -3.05
CA ASP A 445 -15.66 -19.20 -3.89
C ASP A 445 -15.92 -18.47 -5.22
N VAL A 446 -15.69 -17.15 -5.26
CA VAL A 446 -15.84 -16.30 -6.44
C VAL A 446 -14.66 -16.43 -7.39
N TYR A 447 -13.45 -16.65 -6.87
CA TYR A 447 -12.23 -16.70 -7.69
C TYR A 447 -11.67 -18.09 -7.92
N LYS A 448 -12.03 -19.11 -7.15
CA LYS A 448 -11.39 -20.45 -7.24
C LYS A 448 -11.36 -21.07 -8.65
N ASP A 449 -12.40 -20.79 -9.46
CA ASP A 449 -12.52 -21.30 -10.83
C ASP A 449 -12.02 -20.30 -11.90
N ILE A 450 -11.61 -19.10 -11.47
CA ILE A 450 -11.11 -18.01 -12.33
C ILE A 450 -9.60 -17.83 -12.13
N TYR A 451 -9.20 -17.62 -10.87
CA TYR A 451 -7.83 -17.47 -10.39
C TYR A 451 -7.55 -18.50 -9.29
N PRO A 452 -7.15 -19.73 -9.67
CA PRO A 452 -6.80 -20.76 -8.69
C PRO A 452 -5.57 -20.32 -7.85
N PRO A 453 -5.39 -20.86 -6.63
CA PRO A 453 -4.33 -20.47 -5.68
C PRO A 453 -2.94 -20.89 -6.18
N THR A 454 -2.46 -20.14 -7.17
CA THR A 454 -1.23 -20.34 -7.93
C THR A 454 -0.58 -18.98 -8.13
N MET A 455 0.73 -18.93 -8.38
CA MET A 455 1.42 -17.66 -8.65
C MET A 455 0.80 -16.87 -9.82
N ALA A 456 0.30 -17.57 -10.84
CA ALA A 456 -0.41 -16.95 -11.96
C ALA A 456 -1.78 -16.40 -11.55
N GLY A 457 -2.57 -17.17 -10.79
CA GLY A 457 -3.86 -16.72 -10.26
C GLY A 457 -3.72 -15.50 -9.34
N HIS A 458 -2.74 -15.52 -8.44
CA HIS A 458 -2.42 -14.38 -7.57
C HIS A 458 -2.07 -13.13 -8.39
N LYS A 459 -1.21 -13.26 -9.40
CA LYS A 459 -0.84 -12.16 -10.30
C LYS A 459 -2.06 -11.59 -11.03
N ASN A 460 -2.93 -12.46 -11.54
CA ASN A 460 -4.13 -12.05 -12.27
C ASN A 460 -5.15 -11.34 -11.35
N PHE A 461 -5.34 -11.84 -10.12
CA PHE A 461 -6.15 -11.16 -9.11
C PHE A 461 -5.62 -9.76 -8.80
N MET A 462 -4.31 -9.63 -8.58
CA MET A 462 -3.70 -8.33 -8.30
C MET A 462 -3.89 -7.33 -9.47
N ALA A 463 -3.75 -7.81 -10.71
CA ALA A 463 -4.01 -6.98 -11.89
C ALA A 463 -5.47 -6.54 -12.00
N GLU A 464 -6.43 -7.44 -11.75
CA GLU A 464 -7.86 -7.12 -11.70
C GLU A 464 -8.14 -6.08 -10.59
N LEU A 465 -7.67 -6.34 -9.37
CA LEU A 465 -7.91 -5.46 -8.23
C LEU A 465 -7.37 -4.04 -8.47
N PHE A 466 -6.14 -3.91 -8.95
CA PHE A 466 -5.56 -2.60 -9.24
C PHE A 466 -6.37 -1.87 -10.31
N ASN A 467 -6.84 -2.58 -11.34
CA ASN A 467 -7.65 -1.99 -12.39
C ASN A 467 -9.02 -1.51 -11.89
N GLU A 468 -9.71 -2.33 -11.09
CA GLU A 468 -11.03 -1.99 -10.54
C GLU A 468 -10.94 -0.80 -9.59
N LEU A 469 -9.94 -0.77 -8.70
CA LEU A 469 -9.73 0.36 -7.78
C LEU A 469 -9.32 1.64 -8.52
N LYS A 470 -8.55 1.54 -9.61
CA LYS A 470 -8.27 2.66 -10.52
C LYS A 470 -9.50 3.14 -11.30
N SER A 471 -10.56 2.33 -11.35
CA SER A 471 -11.79 2.66 -12.06
C SER A 471 -12.90 3.17 -11.14
N VAL A 472 -12.62 3.35 -9.84
CA VAL A 472 -13.51 4.08 -8.92
C VAL A 472 -13.67 5.53 -9.39
N ASP A 473 -14.92 5.99 -9.40
CA ASP A 473 -15.33 7.29 -9.92
C ASP A 473 -14.55 8.44 -9.28
N ASP A 474 -14.31 9.48 -10.07
CA ASP A 474 -13.59 10.70 -9.68
C ASP A 474 -12.23 10.44 -8.98
N ASN A 475 -11.58 9.30 -9.25
CA ASN A 475 -10.34 8.88 -8.58
C ASN A 475 -10.44 8.88 -7.04
N ARG A 476 -11.62 8.55 -6.49
CA ARG A 476 -11.91 8.59 -5.05
C ARG A 476 -11.31 7.44 -4.26
N CYS A 477 -10.93 6.35 -4.92
CA CYS A 477 -10.07 5.34 -4.30
C CYS A 477 -8.61 5.74 -4.50
N LEU A 478 -7.91 6.04 -3.41
CA LEU A 478 -6.52 6.47 -3.40
C LEU A 478 -5.56 5.34 -3.76
N GLY A 479 -5.93 4.10 -3.43
CA GLY A 479 -5.16 2.92 -3.75
C GLY A 479 -5.32 1.78 -2.75
N VAL A 480 -4.34 0.90 -2.71
CA VAL A 480 -4.33 -0.33 -1.93
C VAL A 480 -3.00 -0.58 -1.24
N LEU A 481 -3.06 -1.09 -0.02
CA LEU A 481 -1.93 -1.59 0.76
C LEU A 481 -2.10 -3.11 0.89
N TYR A 482 -1.15 -3.87 0.34
CA TYR A 482 -1.16 -5.33 0.44
C TYR A 482 -0.74 -5.77 1.84
N TRP A 483 -1.46 -6.70 2.45
CA TRP A 483 -1.20 -7.11 3.83
C TRP A 483 -0.06 -8.14 3.89
N ASP A 484 0.92 -7.86 4.74
CA ASP A 484 2.12 -8.65 5.04
C ASP A 484 2.80 -9.31 3.80
N PRO A 485 3.14 -8.54 2.73
CA PRO A 485 3.81 -9.06 1.53
C PRO A 485 5.15 -9.75 1.80
N CYS A 486 5.77 -9.48 2.95
CA CYS A 486 7.13 -9.91 3.30
C CYS A 486 7.19 -10.91 4.46
N MET A 487 6.06 -11.33 5.05
CA MET A 487 6.03 -12.28 6.17
C MET A 487 6.23 -13.74 5.69
N ILE A 488 7.40 -13.99 5.09
CA ILE A 488 7.78 -15.27 4.49
C ILE A 488 8.05 -16.34 5.56
N HIS A 489 8.13 -17.59 5.12
CA HIS A 489 8.56 -18.70 5.97
C HIS A 489 10.04 -18.57 6.37
N VAL A 490 10.32 -18.72 7.66
CA VAL A 490 11.69 -18.86 8.17
C VAL A 490 11.85 -20.24 8.78
N GLU A 491 12.69 -21.08 8.16
CA GLU A 491 12.85 -22.48 8.55
C GLU A 491 13.42 -22.66 9.97
N ASP A 492 12.75 -23.44 10.81
CA ASP A 492 13.36 -23.98 12.02
C ASP A 492 14.33 -25.13 11.67
N LYS A 493 15.61 -24.96 12.02
CA LYS A 493 16.66 -25.95 11.74
C LYS A 493 16.43 -27.29 12.46
N ASP A 494 15.74 -27.24 13.60
CA ASP A 494 15.45 -28.41 14.43
C ASP A 494 14.10 -29.05 14.07
N ASN A 495 13.23 -28.34 13.34
CA ASN A 495 11.97 -28.85 12.83
C ASN A 495 11.61 -28.26 11.46
N LYS A 496 11.88 -29.00 10.39
CA LYS A 496 11.65 -28.55 9.01
C LYS A 496 10.18 -28.27 8.63
N ASN A 497 9.25 -28.70 9.47
CA ASN A 497 7.82 -28.42 9.28
C ASN A 497 7.35 -27.25 10.17
N ALA A 498 8.25 -26.56 10.87
CA ALA A 498 7.95 -25.39 11.66
C ALA A 498 8.59 -24.14 11.04
N SER A 499 7.84 -23.05 11.16
CA SER A 499 8.29 -21.71 10.82
C SER A 499 8.66 -20.98 12.11
N LEU A 500 9.80 -20.28 12.13
CA LEU A 500 10.18 -19.37 13.20
C LEU A 500 9.41 -18.04 13.14
N SER A 501 8.77 -17.75 12.00
CA SER A 501 8.07 -16.51 11.68
C SER A 501 6.56 -16.62 11.86
N GLY A 502 6.08 -17.00 13.03
CA GLY A 502 4.64 -17.09 13.27
C GLY A 502 3.95 -15.76 13.52
N TRP A 503 2.62 -15.78 13.50
CA TRP A 503 1.78 -14.61 13.69
C TRP A 503 1.83 -14.03 15.12
N ALA A 504 2.16 -14.86 16.12
CA ALA A 504 2.33 -14.46 17.52
C ALA A 504 3.12 -15.51 18.31
N VAL A 505 3.51 -15.17 19.54
CA VAL A 505 4.25 -16.04 20.47
C VAL A 505 3.34 -16.51 21.59
N LYS A 506 3.43 -17.79 21.98
CA LYS A 506 2.63 -18.37 23.07
C LYS A 506 3.17 -17.96 24.43
N GLU A 507 2.27 -17.52 25.32
CA GLU A 507 2.59 -17.18 26.71
C GLU A 507 3.14 -18.40 27.50
N SER A 508 2.66 -19.60 27.16
CA SER A 508 2.93 -20.82 27.92
C SER A 508 4.34 -21.37 27.78
N ASP A 509 4.98 -21.20 26.62
CA ASP A 509 6.28 -21.80 26.31
C ASP A 509 7.23 -20.92 25.48
N ASP A 510 6.85 -19.66 25.21
CA ASP A 510 7.63 -18.69 24.42
C ASP A 510 7.96 -19.16 23.00
N LYS A 511 7.17 -20.10 22.46
CA LYS A 511 7.28 -20.53 21.07
C LYS A 511 6.34 -19.74 20.19
N THR A 512 6.84 -19.37 19.02
CA THR A 512 5.99 -18.82 17.97
C THR A 512 4.93 -19.84 17.58
N ASP A 513 3.74 -19.35 17.25
CA ASP A 513 2.74 -20.15 16.58
C ASP A 513 3.06 -20.27 15.08
N VAL A 514 2.17 -20.88 14.31
CA VAL A 514 2.37 -21.09 12.89
C VAL A 514 2.36 -19.78 12.09
N ASN A 515 3.14 -19.66 11.00
CA ASN A 515 2.93 -18.58 10.04
C ASN A 515 1.63 -18.90 9.29
N VAL A 516 0.67 -17.98 9.22
CA VAL A 516 -0.62 -18.23 8.55
C VAL A 516 -0.74 -17.53 7.19
N VAL A 517 0.25 -16.74 6.81
CA VAL A 517 0.25 -15.87 5.61
C VAL A 517 1.38 -16.15 4.64
N GLU A 518 2.29 -17.07 4.97
CA GLU A 518 3.44 -17.41 4.13
C GLU A 518 3.08 -17.83 2.69
N ASN A 519 1.83 -18.24 2.40
CA ASN A 519 1.33 -18.59 1.07
C ASN A 519 0.55 -17.46 0.37
N THR A 520 0.58 -16.24 0.92
CA THR A 520 -0.05 -15.03 0.36
C THR A 520 0.92 -13.87 0.14
N THR A 521 2.19 -14.03 0.49
CA THR A 521 3.28 -13.05 0.34
C THR A 521 3.64 -12.71 -1.12
N LEU A 522 4.43 -11.65 -1.33
CA LEU A 522 5.04 -11.31 -2.64
C LEU A 522 6.39 -12.02 -2.89
N PHE A 523 6.78 -12.89 -1.98
CA PHE A 523 7.97 -13.74 -2.03
C PHE A 523 7.56 -15.17 -1.68
N ASP A 524 8.11 -16.17 -2.35
CA ASP A 524 7.81 -17.57 -2.07
C ASP A 524 8.38 -18.05 -0.71
N PHE A 525 8.18 -19.33 -0.38
CA PHE A 525 8.64 -19.92 0.88
C PHE A 525 10.16 -19.88 1.09
N ASP A 526 10.95 -19.65 0.04
CA ASP A 526 12.41 -19.54 0.10
C ASP A 526 12.88 -18.07 -0.02
N GLY A 527 11.94 -17.14 0.06
CA GLY A 527 12.14 -15.70 0.02
C GLY A 527 12.37 -15.13 -1.38
N LYS A 528 12.04 -15.87 -2.45
CA LYS A 528 12.24 -15.43 -3.83
C LYS A 528 11.01 -14.69 -4.35
N ALA A 529 11.20 -13.52 -4.96
CA ALA A 529 10.11 -12.71 -5.49
C ALA A 529 9.23 -13.50 -6.47
N ILE A 530 7.91 -13.43 -6.28
CA ILE A 530 6.94 -14.10 -7.17
C ILE A 530 6.54 -13.18 -8.34
N PRO A 531 5.99 -13.71 -9.44
CA PRO A 531 5.60 -12.92 -10.63
C PRO A 531 4.60 -11.78 -10.37
N SER A 532 3.93 -11.76 -9.22
CA SER A 532 3.00 -10.70 -8.84
C SER A 532 3.68 -9.36 -8.57
N VAL A 533 4.99 -9.35 -8.29
CA VAL A 533 5.78 -8.11 -8.19
C VAL A 533 5.73 -7.32 -9.50
N ASP A 534 5.60 -7.99 -10.65
CA ASP A 534 5.50 -7.31 -11.94
C ASP A 534 4.21 -6.48 -12.07
N VAL A 535 3.16 -6.78 -11.29
CA VAL A 535 1.92 -5.98 -11.28
C VAL A 535 2.20 -4.58 -10.76
N TYR A 536 3.00 -4.45 -9.70
CA TYR A 536 3.44 -3.16 -9.15
C TYR A 536 4.32 -2.42 -10.17
N LYS A 537 5.25 -3.15 -10.79
CA LYS A 537 6.26 -2.59 -11.71
C LYS A 537 5.63 -1.96 -12.93
N HIS A 538 4.60 -2.62 -13.46
CA HIS A 538 3.89 -2.19 -14.67
C HIS A 538 2.60 -1.41 -14.36
N SER A 539 2.34 -1.07 -13.11
CA SER A 539 1.24 -0.21 -12.65
C SER A 539 1.73 1.14 -12.14
N SER A 540 2.46 1.88 -12.96
CA SER A 540 3.07 3.14 -12.54
C SER A 540 2.12 4.33 -12.68
N SER A 541 2.18 5.26 -11.73
CA SER A 541 1.73 6.63 -11.99
C SER A 541 2.82 7.37 -12.76
N SER A 542 2.47 8.47 -13.41
CA SER A 542 3.48 9.44 -13.85
C SER A 542 4.43 9.72 -12.68
N LYS A 543 5.72 9.47 -12.87
CA LYS A 543 6.75 9.87 -11.91
C LYS A 543 7.48 11.08 -12.47
N GLU A 544 7.71 12.04 -11.57
CA GLU A 544 8.43 13.28 -11.80
C GLU A 544 9.77 13.06 -12.51
N GLU A 545 10.08 14.02 -13.37
CA GLU A 545 11.21 14.00 -14.30
C GLU A 545 12.56 13.98 -13.58
N VAL A 546 13.44 13.09 -14.03
CA VAL A 546 14.87 13.41 -14.09
C VAL A 546 15.13 13.96 -15.48
N ASN A 547 15.24 15.27 -15.58
CA ASN A 547 15.53 15.94 -16.84
C ASN A 547 17.00 15.73 -17.20
N ILE A 548 17.26 15.03 -18.31
CA ILE A 548 18.62 14.67 -18.74
C ILE A 548 18.93 15.26 -20.11
N GLN A 549 19.82 16.24 -20.15
CA GLN A 549 20.38 16.77 -21.39
C GLN A 549 21.82 16.27 -21.57
N THR A 550 22.08 15.59 -22.68
CA THR A 550 23.41 15.05 -23.00
C THR A 550 24.00 15.82 -24.17
N ILE A 551 25.17 16.42 -23.96
CA ILE A 551 25.96 17.08 -25.00
C ILE A 551 27.28 16.34 -25.12
N SER A 552 27.62 15.90 -26.32
CA SER A 552 28.89 15.22 -26.61
C SER A 552 29.74 16.03 -27.59
N ASP A 553 31.05 16.00 -27.37
CA ASP A 553 32.06 16.38 -28.36
C ASP A 553 32.97 15.16 -28.65
N GLU A 554 33.98 15.31 -29.51
CA GLU A 554 34.87 14.20 -29.90
C GLU A 554 35.66 13.58 -28.72
N LYS A 555 35.71 14.24 -27.55
CA LYS A 555 36.56 13.84 -26.41
C LYS A 555 35.79 13.62 -25.10
N ASN A 556 34.63 14.24 -24.93
CA ASN A 556 33.87 14.24 -23.69
C ASN A 556 32.37 14.13 -23.92
N VAL A 557 31.69 13.56 -22.93
CA VAL A 557 30.24 13.69 -22.77
C VAL A 557 29.95 14.46 -21.49
N LYS A 558 29.10 15.46 -21.61
CA LYS A 558 28.52 16.19 -20.49
C LYS A 558 27.05 15.86 -20.40
N THR A 559 26.66 15.29 -19.27
CA THR A 559 25.27 15.03 -18.95
C THR A 559 24.85 16.03 -17.89
N ARG A 560 23.92 16.92 -18.24
CA ARG A 560 23.21 17.79 -17.30
C ARG A 560 22.03 17.01 -16.77
N ILE A 561 22.00 16.84 -15.45
CA ILE A 561 20.95 16.12 -14.74
C ILE A 561 20.24 17.14 -13.87
N GLU A 562 18.94 17.29 -14.10
CA GLU A 562 18.05 18.09 -13.25
C GLU A 562 17.12 17.12 -12.53
N ASN A 563 17.15 17.22 -11.19
CA ASN A 563 16.21 16.53 -10.33
C ASN A 563 15.18 17.56 -9.88
N ASN A 564 13.95 17.39 -10.36
CA ASN A 564 12.83 18.26 -10.04
C ASN A 564 12.06 17.79 -8.79
N THR A 565 12.52 16.71 -8.13
CA THR A 565 11.89 16.17 -6.92
C THR A 565 12.57 16.70 -5.67
N ASP A 566 11.83 16.85 -4.56
CA ASP A 566 12.33 17.33 -3.25
C ASP A 566 13.31 16.36 -2.55
N SER A 567 13.68 15.25 -3.19
CA SER A 567 14.58 14.24 -2.65
C SER A 567 15.92 14.19 -3.40
N THR A 568 17.05 14.04 -2.70
CA THR A 568 18.34 13.80 -3.36
C THR A 568 18.36 12.41 -4.01
N LYS A 569 18.75 12.33 -5.29
CA LYS A 569 18.83 11.07 -6.04
C LYS A 569 20.26 10.74 -6.44
N LYS A 570 20.68 9.49 -6.28
CA LYS A 570 21.96 9.01 -6.80
C LYS A 570 21.82 8.63 -8.27
N VAL A 571 22.55 9.31 -9.14
CA VAL A 571 22.57 9.06 -10.58
C VAL A 571 23.97 8.67 -11.03
N SER A 572 24.05 7.66 -11.88
CA SER A 572 25.27 7.09 -12.44
C SER A 572 25.27 7.28 -13.94
N VAL A 573 26.35 7.86 -14.48
CA VAL A 573 26.60 7.93 -15.93
C VAL A 573 27.63 6.87 -16.27
N ILE A 574 27.22 5.89 -17.07
CA ILE A 574 28.06 4.77 -17.51
C ILE A 574 28.37 4.96 -18.99
N VAL A 575 29.65 5.00 -19.35
CA VAL A 575 30.11 5.03 -20.75
C VAL A 575 30.73 3.69 -21.09
N ILE A 576 30.18 3.00 -22.08
CA ILE A 576 30.73 1.75 -22.61
C ILE A 576 31.39 2.06 -23.95
N GLY A 577 32.70 1.82 -24.06
CA GLY A 577 33.45 1.92 -25.30
C GLY A 577 33.52 0.59 -26.03
N TYR A 578 33.50 0.66 -27.36
CA TYR A 578 33.58 -0.46 -28.27
C TYR A 578 34.73 -0.26 -29.26
N ASP A 579 35.40 -1.34 -29.61
CA ASP A 579 36.37 -1.36 -30.69
C ASP A 579 35.71 -1.38 -32.08
N GLU A 580 36.53 -1.44 -33.12
CA GLU A 580 36.11 -1.49 -34.52
C GLU A 580 35.24 -2.71 -34.89
N ASN A 581 35.31 -3.78 -34.09
CA ASN A 581 34.52 -5.00 -34.26
C ASN A 581 33.27 -5.03 -33.37
N ASN A 582 32.93 -3.90 -32.71
CA ASN A 582 31.85 -3.75 -31.74
C ASN A 582 32.02 -4.62 -30.47
N VAL A 583 33.25 -4.96 -30.08
CA VAL A 583 33.54 -5.62 -28.81
C VAL A 583 33.80 -4.56 -27.75
N ILE A 584 33.20 -4.73 -26.56
CA ILE A 584 33.41 -3.81 -25.43
C ILE A 584 34.90 -3.79 -25.08
N ASN A 585 35.51 -2.61 -25.13
CA ASN A 585 36.93 -2.41 -24.81
C ASN A 585 37.16 -1.52 -23.57
N SER A 586 36.12 -0.87 -23.06
CA SER A 586 36.18 0.00 -21.88
C SER A 586 34.81 0.23 -21.26
N VAL A 587 34.78 0.38 -19.93
CA VAL A 587 33.59 0.80 -19.17
C VAL A 587 34.02 1.86 -18.16
N GLN A 588 33.38 3.02 -18.17
CA GLN A 588 33.54 4.08 -17.19
C GLN A 588 32.21 4.28 -16.47
N ASN A 589 32.23 4.51 -15.16
CA ASN A 589 31.04 4.84 -14.37
C ASN A 589 31.35 6.02 -13.47
N VAL A 590 30.51 7.07 -13.52
CA VAL A 590 30.56 8.19 -12.59
C VAL A 590 29.21 8.34 -11.92
N SER A 591 29.17 8.06 -10.62
CA SER A 591 28.00 8.26 -9.77
C SER A 591 28.06 9.60 -9.05
N LYS A 592 26.93 10.30 -8.99
CA LYS A 592 26.78 11.58 -8.28
C LYS A 592 25.41 11.66 -7.61
N GLU A 593 25.36 12.23 -6.42
CA GLU A 593 24.12 12.62 -5.78
C GLU A 593 23.65 13.96 -6.36
N VAL A 594 22.40 13.99 -6.83
CA VAL A 594 21.78 15.16 -7.46
C VAL A 594 20.66 15.64 -6.54
N ASN A 595 20.87 16.82 -5.97
CA ASN A 595 19.92 17.46 -5.06
C ASN A 595 18.76 18.10 -5.84
N ALA A 596 17.62 18.25 -5.15
CA ALA A 596 16.45 18.97 -5.63
C ALA A 596 16.82 20.39 -6.12
N ASN A 597 16.23 20.83 -7.23
CA ASN A 597 16.28 22.22 -7.72
C ASN A 597 17.67 22.75 -8.15
N THR A 598 18.66 21.87 -8.34
CA THR A 598 19.97 22.25 -8.87
C THR A 598 20.34 21.40 -10.09
N ALA A 599 20.73 22.06 -11.18
CA ALA A 599 21.26 21.37 -12.35
C ALA A 599 22.72 20.96 -12.10
N GLU A 600 22.97 19.65 -12.07
CA GLU A 600 24.30 19.09 -11.84
C GLU A 600 24.91 18.60 -13.16
N ILE A 601 26.17 18.94 -13.40
CA ILE A 601 26.90 18.47 -14.58
C ILE A 601 27.80 17.30 -14.19
N VAL A 602 27.58 16.16 -14.84
CA VAL A 602 28.47 15.00 -14.78
C VAL A 602 29.26 14.96 -16.09
N SER A 603 30.59 14.99 -15.99
CA SER A 603 31.50 14.91 -17.13
C SER A 603 32.23 13.58 -17.13
N VAL A 604 32.24 12.91 -18.27
CA VAL A 604 32.91 11.63 -18.49
C VAL A 604 33.73 11.69 -19.78
N ASN A 605 34.93 11.11 -19.75
CA ASN A 605 35.81 11.08 -20.91
C ASN A 605 35.35 9.98 -21.87
N LEU A 606 35.35 10.27 -23.16
CA LEU A 606 35.00 9.27 -24.15
C LEU A 606 36.20 8.36 -24.47
N PRO A 607 36.00 7.03 -24.49
CA PRO A 607 36.99 6.13 -25.03
C PRO A 607 37.13 6.33 -26.55
N GLN A 608 38.30 6.01 -27.07
CA GLN A 608 38.56 6.10 -28.51
C GLN A 608 37.78 5.00 -29.25
N GLY A 609 36.94 5.37 -30.22
CA GLY A 609 36.13 4.42 -30.99
C GLY A 609 34.63 4.68 -30.85
N LYS A 610 33.81 3.63 -30.98
CA LYS A 610 32.36 3.71 -30.78
C LYS A 610 32.06 3.66 -29.28
N TYR A 611 30.98 4.29 -28.84
CA TYR A 611 30.59 4.25 -27.44
C TYR A 611 29.08 4.37 -27.27
N ALA A 612 28.57 3.96 -26.12
CA ALA A 612 27.20 4.18 -25.66
C ALA A 612 27.21 4.79 -24.25
N VAL A 613 26.28 5.71 -23.99
CA VAL A 613 26.22 6.47 -22.72
C VAL A 613 24.92 6.17 -22.01
N TYR A 614 25.01 5.40 -20.95
CA TYR A 614 23.88 5.03 -20.13
C TYR A 614 23.78 5.97 -18.93
N VAL A 615 22.58 6.41 -18.59
CA VAL A 615 22.31 7.14 -17.35
C VAL A 615 21.37 6.29 -16.50
N TRP A 616 21.77 5.99 -15.28
CA TRP A 616 21.12 5.05 -14.38
C TRP A 616 20.89 5.72 -13.02
N ASN A 617 19.69 5.67 -12.46
CA ASN A 617 19.40 6.20 -11.12
C ASN A 617 19.63 5.15 -9.99
N GLY A 618 20.37 4.08 -10.27
CA GLY A 618 20.53 2.96 -9.33
C GLY A 618 19.41 1.92 -9.38
N SER A 619 18.21 2.25 -9.90
CA SER A 619 17.09 1.31 -10.01
C SER A 619 16.71 0.94 -11.44
N ARG A 620 16.79 1.88 -12.38
CA ARG A 620 16.49 1.64 -13.80
C ARG A 620 17.30 2.52 -14.75
N LEU A 621 17.56 2.00 -15.95
CA LEU A 621 18.13 2.80 -17.02
C LEU A 621 17.18 3.96 -17.36
N ILE A 622 17.67 5.20 -17.21
CA ILE A 622 16.91 6.43 -17.47
C ILE A 622 17.12 6.89 -18.91
N LYS A 623 18.33 6.72 -19.46
CA LYS A 623 18.70 7.16 -20.82
C LYS A 623 19.85 6.33 -21.38
N LYS A 624 19.90 6.13 -22.70
CA LYS A 624 21.01 5.50 -23.45
C LYS A 624 21.52 6.44 -24.54
#